data_AF-A0A8S3FWV7-F1
#
_entry.id   AF-A0A8S3FWV7-F1
#
_cell.length_a   1.000
_cell.length_b   1.000
_cell.length_c   1.000
_cell.angle_alpha   90.00
_cell.angle_beta   90.00
_cell.angle_gamma   90.00
#
_symmetry.space_group_name_H-M   'P 1'
#
loop_
_entity.id
_entity.type
_entity.pdbx_description
1 polymer ?
#
loop_
_entity_poly.entity_id
_entity_poly.type
_entity_poly.pdbx_seq_one_letter_code
_entity_poly.pdbx_strand_id
1 'polypeptide(L)'
;MEQLLAELKAKKLESFEDIERQDKRAKDAIIRLAEKAMPIKMERINIALFGLTATGKSTMLNALYGKTVAETGIGETTTQVTSYKTERFVLWDVP
;
A
#
# COMPACT_ATOMS: atom_id res chain seq x y z
N MET A 1 10.22 -22.33 14.90
CA MET A 1 9.81 -21.37 13.85
C MET A 1 9.17 -22.11 12.68
N GLU A 2 9.80 -23.19 12.19
CA GLU A 2 9.28 -24.03 11.12
C GLU A 2 7.90 -24.66 11.42
N GLN A 3 7.65 -25.14 12.65
CA GLN A 3 6.34 -25.71 13.02
C GLN A 3 5.17 -24.71 12.93
N LEU A 4 5.41 -23.44 13.29
CA LEU A 4 4.37 -22.41 13.25
C LEU A 4 4.07 -21.97 11.80
N LEU A 5 5.11 -21.92 10.95
CA LEU A 5 4.96 -21.65 9.52
C LEU A 5 4.22 -22.78 8.80
N ALA A 6 4.42 -24.03 9.23
CA ALA A 6 3.68 -25.18 8.73
C ALA A 6 2.19 -25.12 9.12
N GLU A 7 1.87 -24.75 10.36
CA GLU A 7 0.48 -24.55 10.81
C GLU A 7 -0.23 -23.42 10.06
N LEU A 8 0.45 -22.29 9.80
CA LEU A 8 -0.10 -21.17 9.03
C LEU A 8 -0.28 -21.47 7.55
N LYS A 9 0.54 -22.35 6.95
CA LYS A 9 0.33 -22.84 5.57
C LYS A 9 -0.81 -23.84 5.47
N ALA A 10 -1.00 -24.67 6.50
CA ALA A 10 -2.06 -25.68 6.53
C ALA A 10 -3.44 -25.06 6.75
N LYS A 11 -3.53 -24.00 7.57
CA LYS A 11 -4.73 -23.16 7.67
C LYS A 11 -4.69 -22.12 6.56
N LYS A 12 -5.28 -22.42 5.40
CA LYS A 12 -5.52 -21.45 4.31
C LYS A 12 -6.22 -20.19 4.88
N LEU A 13 -5.45 -19.19 5.27
CA LEU A 13 -5.92 -17.88 5.68
C LEU A 13 -5.82 -16.98 4.46
N GLU A 14 -6.87 -16.99 3.64
CA GLU A 14 -6.90 -16.24 2.38
C GLU A 14 -7.33 -14.77 2.56
N SER A 15 -7.80 -14.37 3.75
CA SER A 15 -8.17 -12.99 4.05
C SER A 15 -7.99 -12.58 5.52
N PHE A 16 -7.88 -11.27 5.77
CA PHE A 16 -7.87 -10.69 7.11
C PHE A 16 -9.21 -10.86 7.85
N GLU A 17 -10.32 -11.03 7.11
CA GLU A 17 -11.67 -11.20 7.67
C GLU A 17 -11.88 -12.59 8.29
N ASP A 18 -11.17 -13.62 7.81
CA ASP A 18 -11.24 -14.98 8.34
C ASP A 18 -10.57 -15.12 9.73
N ILE A 19 -9.59 -14.27 10.03
CA ILE A 19 -8.87 -14.25 11.31
C ILE A 19 -9.75 -13.70 12.44
N GLU A 20 -10.71 -12.83 12.10
CA GLU A 20 -11.52 -12.11 13.07
C GLU A 20 -12.64 -12.96 13.67
N ARG A 21 -13.11 -13.99 12.95
CA ARG A 21 -14.33 -14.72 13.33
C ARG A 21 -14.16 -15.83 14.37
N GLN A 22 -13.03 -16.52 14.54
CA GLN A 22 -13.03 -17.73 15.40
C GLN A 22 -11.78 -18.09 16.23
N ASP A 23 -10.63 -17.43 16.11
CA ASP A 23 -9.42 -17.97 16.78
C ASP A 23 -8.56 -16.88 17.42
N LYS A 24 -8.89 -16.49 18.66
CA LYS A 24 -8.06 -15.59 19.50
C LYS A 24 -6.59 -16.01 19.52
N ARG A 25 -6.32 -17.32 19.50
CA ARG A 25 -4.96 -17.88 19.44
C ARG A 25 -4.24 -17.56 18.14
N ALA A 26 -4.93 -17.63 16.99
CA ALA A 26 -4.34 -17.29 15.70
C ALA A 26 -4.03 -15.79 15.62
N LYS A 27 -4.94 -14.94 16.12
CA LYS A 27 -4.70 -13.49 16.23
C LYS A 27 -3.47 -13.18 17.10
N ASP A 28 -3.38 -13.79 18.28
CA ASP A 28 -2.23 -13.60 19.19
C ASP A 28 -0.92 -14.12 18.58
N ALA A 29 -0.97 -15.23 17.84
CA ALA A 29 0.19 -15.77 17.14
C ALA A 29 0.69 -14.84 16.02
N ILE A 30 -0.22 -14.24 15.26
CA ILE A 30 0.12 -13.28 14.19
C ILE A 30 0.70 -12.00 14.79
N ILE A 31 0.13 -11.47 15.87
CA ILE A 31 0.66 -10.28 16.56
C ILE A 31 2.09 -10.56 17.07
N ARG A 32 2.31 -11.70 17.74
CA ARG A 32 3.65 -12.08 18.23
C ARG A 32 4.65 -12.31 17.11
N LEU A 33 4.20 -12.78 15.95
CA LEU A 33 5.04 -12.90 14.75
C LEU A 33 5.42 -11.52 14.21
N ALA A 34 4.47 -10.59 14.14
CA ALA A 34 4.71 -9.23 13.70
C ALA A 34 5.67 -8.48 14.64
N GLU A 35 5.54 -8.65 15.96
CA GLU A 35 6.44 -8.06 16.96
C GLU A 35 7.87 -8.58 16.89
N LYS A 36 8.04 -9.88 16.54
CA LYS A 36 9.35 -10.52 16.41
C LYS A 36 9.97 -10.39 15.03
N ALA A 37 9.17 -10.06 14.01
CA ALA A 37 9.68 -9.77 12.69
C ALA A 37 10.49 -8.48 12.75
N MET A 38 11.69 -8.48 12.14
CA MET A 38 12.38 -7.22 11.93
C MET A 38 11.48 -6.32 11.08
N PRO A 39 11.26 -5.05 11.48
CA PRO A 39 10.49 -4.12 10.67
C PRO A 39 11.10 -4.09 9.27
N ILE A 40 10.28 -4.41 8.27
CA ILE A 40 10.69 -4.35 6.87
C ILE A 40 11.11 -2.92 6.61
N LYS A 41 12.39 -2.72 6.26
CA LYS A 41 12.90 -1.40 5.93
C LYS A 41 12.09 -0.86 4.74
N MET A 42 11.30 0.18 4.97
CA MET A 42 10.66 0.89 3.88
C MET A 42 11.75 1.55 3.03
N GLU A 43 12.02 1.00 1.85
CA GLU A 43 13.05 1.54 0.95
C GLU A 43 12.69 2.93 0.43
N ARG A 44 11.40 3.25 0.34
CA ARG A 44 10.87 4.52 -0.18
C ARG A 44 9.64 4.97 0.60
N ILE A 45 9.41 6.27 0.63
CA ILE A 45 8.22 6.89 1.22
C ILE A 45 7.08 6.82 0.20
N ASN A 46 5.95 6.21 0.56
CA ASN A 46 4.77 6.17 -0.30
C ASN A 46 3.84 7.34 0.03
N ILE A 47 3.49 8.15 -0.96
CA ILE A 47 2.60 9.30 -0.82
C ILE A 47 1.47 9.12 -1.82
N ALA A 48 0.22 9.09 -1.34
CA ALA A 48 -0.95 8.97 -2.20
C ALA A 48 -1.72 10.30 -2.25
N LEU A 49 -2.11 10.71 -3.46
CA LEU A 49 -2.90 11.90 -3.72
C LEU A 49 -4.32 11.48 -4.08
N PHE A 50 -5.30 12.01 -3.34
CA PHE A 50 -6.73 11.76 -3.53
C PHE A 50 -7.46 13.09 -3.74
N GLY A 51 -8.61 13.07 -4.41
CA GLY A 51 -9.46 14.24 -4.55
C GLY A 51 -10.31 14.22 -5.81
N LEU A 52 -11.27 15.14 -5.93
CA LEU A 52 -12.13 15.23 -7.10
C LEU A 52 -11.33 15.54 -8.37
N THR A 53 -11.90 15.18 -9.51
CA THR A 53 -11.40 15.51 -10.84
C THR A 53 -11.15 17.01 -11.02
N ALA A 54 -10.10 17.36 -11.76
CA ALA A 54 -9.72 18.75 -12.07
C ALA A 54 -9.36 19.63 -10.84
N THR A 55 -9.11 19.05 -9.67
CA THR A 55 -8.61 19.78 -8.48
C THR A 55 -7.11 20.06 -8.51
N GLY A 56 -6.40 19.60 -9.55
CA GLY A 56 -4.98 19.85 -9.74
C GLY A 56 -4.04 18.80 -9.14
N LYS A 57 -4.53 17.58 -8.82
CA LYS A 57 -3.70 16.46 -8.30
C LYS A 57 -2.49 16.18 -9.20
N SER A 58 -2.72 16.00 -10.49
CA SER A 58 -1.67 15.72 -11.49
C SER A 58 -0.70 16.90 -11.66
N THR A 59 -1.19 18.14 -11.49
CA THR A 59 -0.34 19.35 -11.47
C THR A 59 0.58 19.35 -10.25
N MET A 60 0.06 19.02 -9.06
CA MET A 60 0.86 18.91 -7.84
C MET A 60 1.87 17.77 -7.93
N LEU A 61 1.49 16.64 -8.52
CA LEU A 61 2.38 15.50 -8.78
C LEU A 61 3.55 15.93 -9.67
N ASN A 62 3.28 16.60 -10.78
CA ASN A 62 4.32 17.11 -11.68
C ASN A 62 5.25 18.11 -10.99
N ALA A 63 4.72 18.97 -10.11
CA ALA A 63 5.52 19.89 -9.32
C ALA A 63 6.43 19.15 -8.32
N LEU A 64 5.91 18.13 -7.62
CA LEU A 64 6.69 17.29 -6.70
C LEU A 64 7.74 16.43 -7.42
N TYR A 65 7.44 16.01 -8.65
CA TYR A 65 8.34 15.21 -9.46
C TYR A 65 9.41 16.08 -10.18
N GLY A 66 9.20 17.39 -10.28
CA GLY A 66 10.11 18.33 -10.94
C GLY A 66 10.12 18.22 -12.47
N LYS A 67 9.22 17.42 -13.06
CA LYS A 67 8.99 17.30 -14.50
C LYS A 67 7.57 16.81 -14.76
N THR A 68 7.08 17.06 -15.97
CA THR A 68 5.77 16.58 -16.41
C THR A 68 5.81 15.06 -16.60
N VAL A 69 5.13 14.33 -15.71
CA VAL A 69 5.03 12.86 -15.73
C VAL A 69 3.58 12.37 -15.69
N ALA A 70 2.70 13.08 -15.02
CA ALA A 70 1.26 12.84 -15.05
C ALA A 70 0.62 13.71 -16.12
N GLU A 71 -0.29 13.13 -16.90
CA GLU A 71 -1.13 13.88 -17.83
C GLU A 71 -2.02 14.87 -17.04
N THR A 72 -2.19 16.09 -17.57
CA THR A 72 -2.99 17.15 -16.96
C THR A 72 -4.00 17.69 -17.96
N GLY A 73 -5.27 17.80 -17.61
CA GLY A 73 -6.32 18.34 -18.48
C GLY A 73 -7.69 18.55 -17.79
N ILE A 74 -8.65 19.09 -18.53
CA ILE A 74 -10.04 19.28 -18.05
C ILE A 74 -10.80 17.96 -18.23
N GLY A 75 -10.89 17.16 -17.16
CA GLY A 75 -11.54 15.84 -17.14
C GLY A 75 -10.84 14.86 -16.16
N GLU A 76 -11.41 13.66 -15.94
CA GLU A 76 -10.71 12.59 -15.20
C GLU A 76 -9.54 12.16 -16.06
N THR A 77 -8.34 12.66 -15.73
CA THR A 77 -7.13 12.28 -16.46
C THR A 77 -6.58 10.94 -15.97
N THR A 78 -7.02 10.48 -14.79
CA THR A 78 -6.56 9.27 -14.14
C THR A 78 -7.76 8.35 -13.89
N THR A 79 -7.88 7.25 -14.66
CA THR A 79 -8.96 6.25 -14.52
C THR A 79 -8.53 5.01 -13.71
N GLN A 80 -7.22 4.88 -13.44
CA GLN A 80 -6.63 3.78 -12.67
C GLN A 80 -5.52 4.31 -11.75
N VAL A 81 -5.35 3.64 -10.59
CA VAL A 81 -4.27 3.96 -9.65
C VAL A 81 -2.91 3.85 -10.37
N THR A 82 -2.19 4.96 -10.43
CA THR A 82 -0.91 5.05 -11.15
C THR A 82 0.22 5.42 -10.19
N SER A 83 1.38 4.78 -10.31
CA SER A 83 2.52 5.01 -9.43
C SER A 83 3.70 5.65 -10.17
N TYR A 84 4.27 6.70 -9.59
CA TYR A 84 5.44 7.43 -10.09
C TYR A 84 6.58 7.30 -9.07
N LYS A 85 7.59 6.50 -9.42
CA LYS A 85 8.71 6.17 -8.52
C LYS A 85 9.86 7.16 -8.68
N THR A 86 10.44 7.61 -7.58
CA THR A 86 11.71 8.34 -7.51
C THR A 86 12.70 7.58 -6.63
N GLU A 87 13.89 8.15 -6.43
CA GLU A 87 14.90 7.58 -5.53
C GLU A 87 14.42 7.52 -4.08
N ARG A 88 13.61 8.50 -3.63
CA ARG A 88 13.19 8.63 -2.22
C ARG A 88 11.72 8.33 -1.97
N PHE A 89 10.86 8.55 -2.95
CA PHE A 89 9.42 8.42 -2.77
C PHE A 89 8.73 7.73 -3.95
N VAL A 90 7.53 7.24 -3.69
CA VAL A 90 6.59 6.76 -4.70
C VAL A 90 5.33 7.62 -4.56
N LEU A 91 5.02 8.39 -5.61
CA LEU A 91 3.77 9.15 -5.68
C LEU A 91 2.71 8.26 -6.31
N TRP A 92 1.59 8.10 -5.63
CA TRP A 92 0.43 7.36 -6.10
C TRP A 92 -0.65 8.36 -6.48
N ASP A 93 -0.98 8.42 -7.76
CA ASP A 93 -2.13 9.16 -8.27
C ASP A 93 -3.33 8.23 -8.24
N VAL A 94 -4.27 8.53 -7.35
CA VAL A 94 -5.50 7.75 -7.16
C VAL A 94 -6.65 8.58 -7.74
N PRO A 95 -7.44 8.02 -8.67
CA PRO A 95 -8.62 8.68 -9.24
C PRO A 95 -9.50 9.35 -8.19
#